data_AF-A0A0A7MCP9-F1
#
_entry.id   AF-A0A0A7MCP9-F1
#
_cell.length_a   1.000
_cell.length_b   1.000
_cell.length_c   1.000
_cell.angle_alpha   90.00
_cell.angle_beta   90.00
_cell.angle_gamma   90.00
#
_symmetry.space_group_name_H-M   'P 1'
#
loop_
_entity.id
_entity.type
_entity.pdbx_description
1 polymer ?
#
loop_
_entity_poly.entity_id
_entity_poly.type
_entity_poly.pdbx_seq_one_letter_code
_entity_poly.pdbx_strand_id
1 'polypeptide(L)'
;SGALSLLQILSPRLRRSTGNHFWRGERNTTALPTATPEPTLCGTPINGTLNLSHSNLSQDELMLKLDEDLCQAQLGRILELDISHNNVEMDLLSLFALFFPMEITLSIDASCNKLTINILDAEFLCKFPSRQLLFLNINNNPINSLDTLCLPSSIKEIDLSFTNISQIPLNFA
;
A
#
# COMPACT_ATOMS: atom_id res chain seq x y z
N SER A 1 -0.65 -24.25 -15.68
CA SER A 1 0.20 -23.63 -14.66
C SER A 1 -0.46 -22.35 -14.21
N GLY A 2 -0.96 -22.29 -12.98
CA GLY A 2 -1.57 -21.09 -12.42
C GLY A 2 -0.73 -20.60 -11.25
N ALA A 3 -0.30 -19.34 -11.29
CA ALA A 3 0.19 -18.68 -10.09
C ALA A 3 -1.03 -18.37 -9.21
N LEU A 4 -0.96 -18.67 -7.91
CA LEU A 4 -1.92 -18.08 -6.96
C LEU A 4 -1.54 -16.61 -6.78
N SER A 5 -2.53 -15.72 -6.92
CA SER A 5 -2.38 -14.31 -6.54
C SER A 5 -2.03 -14.23 -5.05
N LEU A 6 -1.10 -13.34 -4.67
CA LEU A 6 -0.59 -13.20 -3.29
C LEU A 6 -1.73 -12.92 -2.29
N LEU A 7 -2.79 -12.26 -2.73
CA LEU A 7 -4.04 -12.03 -1.98
C LEU A 7 -4.68 -13.33 -1.47
N GLN A 8 -4.60 -14.43 -2.24
CA GLN A 8 -5.17 -15.73 -1.87
C GLN A 8 -4.38 -16.44 -0.77
N ILE A 9 -3.10 -16.11 -0.61
CA ILE A 9 -2.22 -16.65 0.44
C ILE A 9 -2.47 -15.92 1.76
N LEU A 10 -2.81 -14.63 1.70
CA LEU A 10 -2.89 -13.73 2.87
C LEU A 10 -4.31 -13.54 3.44
N SER A 11 -5.39 -13.99 2.78
CA SER A 11 -6.77 -13.69 3.23
C SER A 11 -7.83 -14.79 2.96
N PRO A 12 -8.09 -15.71 3.92
CA PRO A 12 -9.12 -16.75 3.76
C PRO A 12 -10.58 -16.30 3.97
N ARG A 13 -10.84 -15.05 4.38
CA ARG A 13 -12.13 -14.65 5.00
C ARG A 13 -13.06 -13.74 4.18
N LEU A 14 -12.63 -13.22 3.03
CA LEU A 14 -13.49 -12.44 2.12
C LEU A 14 -14.40 -13.33 1.25
N ARG A 15 -15.31 -14.10 1.89
CA ARG A 15 -16.29 -14.91 1.17
C ARG A 15 -17.66 -15.04 1.83
N ARG A 16 -18.21 -13.93 2.36
CA ARG A 16 -19.65 -13.81 2.68
C ARG A 16 -20.10 -12.36 2.86
N SER A 17 -21.32 -12.08 2.39
CA SER A 17 -22.12 -10.84 2.50
C SER A 17 -22.14 -9.98 1.22
N THR A 18 -23.28 -9.56 0.65
CA THR A 18 -24.69 -10.02 0.74
C THR A 18 -25.36 -9.59 -0.57
N GLY A 19 -26.23 -10.42 -1.16
CA GLY A 19 -27.08 -9.95 -2.26
C GLY A 19 -28.23 -9.10 -1.71
N ASN A 20 -28.53 -7.96 -2.35
CA ASN A 20 -29.72 -7.17 -2.01
C ASN A 20 -30.52 -6.75 -3.25
N HIS A 21 -31.82 -6.95 -3.11
CA HIS A 21 -32.84 -6.97 -4.15
C HIS A 21 -33.08 -5.61 -4.84
N PHE A 22 -33.29 -5.66 -6.16
CA PHE A 22 -33.87 -4.57 -6.95
C PHE A 22 -35.31 -4.26 -6.51
N TRP A 23 -35.65 -2.96 -6.44
CA TRP A 23 -37.02 -2.45 -6.57
C TRP A 23 -37.04 -1.23 -7.51
N ARG A 24 -38.16 -1.04 -8.24
CA ARG A 24 -38.28 -0.12 -9.39
C ARG A 24 -39.50 0.79 -9.31
N GLY A 25 -39.30 2.08 -9.63
CA GLY A 25 -40.32 3.08 -9.99
C GLY A 25 -40.92 3.87 -8.82
N GLU A 26 -41.30 5.16 -8.91
CA GLU A 26 -41.22 6.24 -9.93
C GLU A 26 -41.36 7.62 -9.19
N ARG A 27 -41.28 8.86 -9.73
CA ARG A 27 -41.16 9.44 -11.10
C ARG A 27 -40.66 10.93 -11.05
N ASN A 28 -40.27 11.47 -12.21
CA ASN A 28 -40.35 12.90 -12.65
C ASN A 28 -39.50 14.04 -12.03
N THR A 29 -38.54 14.51 -12.87
CA THR A 29 -38.20 15.91 -13.19
C THR A 29 -37.07 16.65 -12.43
N THR A 30 -36.23 17.31 -13.26
CA THR A 30 -35.20 18.36 -12.99
C THR A 30 -33.80 17.94 -12.55
N ALA A 31 -32.83 18.60 -13.18
CA ALA A 31 -31.37 18.45 -13.07
C ALA A 31 -30.81 17.07 -13.48
N LEU A 32 -29.88 17.08 -14.44
CA LEU A 32 -28.93 15.98 -14.60
C LEU A 32 -28.08 15.99 -13.32
N PRO A 33 -28.07 14.93 -12.48
CA PRO A 33 -27.14 14.89 -11.37
C PRO A 33 -25.75 14.87 -11.99
N THR A 34 -24.94 15.90 -11.70
CA THR A 34 -23.50 15.81 -11.92
C THR A 34 -23.05 14.65 -11.06
N ALA A 35 -22.81 13.50 -11.69
CA ALA A 35 -22.40 12.31 -10.97
C ALA A 35 -21.10 12.68 -10.25
N THR A 36 -21.15 12.75 -8.92
CA THR A 36 -19.96 12.53 -8.10
C THR A 36 -19.37 11.23 -8.64
N PRO A 37 -18.14 11.25 -9.20
CA PRO A 37 -17.55 10.03 -9.71
C PRO A 37 -17.59 9.01 -8.58
N GLU A 38 -18.06 7.79 -8.85
CA GLU A 38 -18.00 6.74 -7.84
C GLU A 38 -16.56 6.66 -7.33
N PRO A 39 -16.36 6.47 -6.02
CA PRO A 39 -15.02 6.43 -5.45
C PRO A 39 -14.21 5.39 -6.21
N THR A 40 -13.21 5.86 -6.97
CA THR A 40 -12.43 4.98 -7.84
C THR A 40 -11.73 3.97 -6.95
N LEU A 41 -12.03 2.69 -7.17
CA LEU A 41 -11.56 1.60 -6.32
C LEU A 41 -10.03 1.66 -6.16
N CYS A 42 -9.35 1.96 -7.27
CA CYS A 42 -7.91 2.18 -7.36
C CYS A 42 -7.49 3.60 -6.93
N GLY A 43 -6.33 3.69 -6.27
CA GLY A 43 -5.61 4.94 -6.13
C GLY A 43 -5.19 5.49 -7.49
N THR A 44 -5.55 6.73 -7.81
CA THR A 44 -5.21 7.35 -9.10
C THR A 44 -4.15 8.43 -8.88
N PRO A 45 -2.90 8.24 -9.37
CA PRO A 45 -1.84 9.24 -9.19
C PRO A 45 -2.09 10.50 -10.03
N ILE A 46 -1.85 11.66 -9.43
CA ILE A 46 -1.88 12.97 -10.08
C ILE A 46 -0.42 13.37 -10.35
N ASN A 47 -0.06 13.54 -11.62
CA ASN A 47 1.31 13.84 -12.07
C ASN A 47 2.40 12.85 -11.57
N GLY A 48 2.02 11.62 -11.25
CA GLY A 48 2.91 10.57 -10.71
C GLY A 48 2.84 10.40 -9.20
N THR A 49 2.28 11.37 -8.46
CA THR A 49 2.10 11.29 -7.01
C THR A 49 0.74 10.70 -6.66
N LEU A 50 0.72 9.59 -5.91
CA LEU A 50 -0.49 9.08 -5.26
C LEU A 50 -0.44 9.49 -3.78
N ASN A 51 -1.20 10.54 -3.43
CA ASN A 51 -1.33 10.99 -2.05
C ASN A 51 -2.64 10.44 -1.43
N LEU A 52 -2.49 9.70 -0.34
CA LEU A 52 -3.52 9.14 0.51
C LEU A 52 -3.30 9.54 1.99
N SER A 53 -2.43 10.51 2.28
CA SER A 53 -2.14 10.94 3.65
C SER A 53 -3.31 11.66 4.31
N HIS A 54 -3.34 11.63 5.65
CA HIS A 54 -4.38 12.27 6.47
C HIS A 54 -5.84 11.90 6.13
N SER A 55 -6.07 10.81 5.41
CA SER A 55 -7.39 10.41 4.90
C SER A 55 -8.16 9.50 5.85
N ASN A 56 -7.57 9.15 6.99
CA ASN A 56 -8.03 8.09 7.90
C ASN A 56 -8.09 6.73 7.20
N LEU A 57 -7.09 6.47 6.34
CA LEU A 57 -6.97 5.27 5.53
C LEU A 57 -6.95 4.00 6.40
N SER A 58 -7.83 3.06 6.07
CA SER A 58 -7.86 1.74 6.69
C SER A 58 -6.97 0.75 5.96
N GLN A 59 -6.61 -0.36 6.62
CA GLN A 59 -5.82 -1.45 6.02
C GLN A 59 -6.53 -2.01 4.76
N ASP A 60 -7.83 -2.32 4.87
CA ASP A 60 -8.62 -2.87 3.77
C ASP A 60 -8.73 -1.88 2.60
N GLU A 61 -8.89 -0.58 2.88
CA GLU A 61 -8.94 0.44 1.83
C GLU A 61 -7.60 0.63 1.14
N LEU A 62 -6.48 0.60 1.87
CA LEU A 62 -5.14 0.62 1.27
C LEU A 62 -4.94 -0.59 0.35
N MET A 63 -5.32 -1.79 0.80
CA MET A 63 -5.24 -3.01 -0.01
C MET A 63 -6.08 -2.91 -1.28
N LEU A 64 -7.31 -2.40 -1.21
CA LEU A 64 -8.18 -2.20 -2.39
C LEU A 64 -7.63 -1.14 -3.36
N LYS A 65 -7.07 -0.04 -2.84
CA LYS A 65 -6.50 1.03 -3.69
C LYS A 65 -5.20 0.61 -4.39
N LEU A 66 -4.47 -0.35 -3.82
CA LEU A 66 -3.19 -0.87 -4.31
C LEU A 66 -3.28 -2.33 -4.83
N ASP A 67 -4.48 -2.81 -5.13
CA ASP A 67 -4.71 -4.18 -5.61
C ASP A 67 -4.07 -4.40 -7.00
N GLU A 68 -3.13 -5.33 -7.12
CA GLU A 68 -2.42 -5.59 -8.38
C GLU A 68 -3.37 -6.09 -9.49
N ASP A 69 -4.28 -7.01 -9.16
CA ASP A 69 -5.20 -7.64 -10.10
C ASP A 69 -6.23 -6.63 -10.67
N LEU A 70 -6.52 -5.55 -9.93
CA LEU A 70 -7.51 -4.52 -10.29
C LEU A 70 -6.90 -3.19 -10.79
N CYS A 71 -5.72 -2.81 -10.30
CA CYS A 71 -5.21 -1.43 -10.39
C CYS A 71 -3.86 -1.29 -11.11
N GLN A 72 -3.32 -2.36 -11.71
CA GLN A 72 -2.01 -2.40 -12.37
C GLN A 72 -1.68 -1.17 -13.25
N ALA A 73 -2.65 -0.68 -14.04
CA ALA A 73 -2.47 0.46 -14.95
C ALA A 73 -2.26 1.81 -14.23
N GLN A 74 -2.75 1.95 -12.99
CA GLN A 74 -2.51 3.10 -12.13
C GLN A 74 -1.22 2.92 -11.34
N LEU A 75 -0.97 1.72 -10.81
CA LEU A 75 0.18 1.42 -9.94
C LEU A 75 1.51 1.54 -10.69
N GLY A 76 1.58 1.08 -11.94
CA GLY A 76 2.75 1.25 -12.81
C GLY A 76 3.03 2.70 -13.25
N ARG A 77 2.25 3.68 -12.80
CA ARG A 77 2.44 5.12 -13.05
C ARG A 77 2.80 5.92 -11.79
N ILE A 78 2.92 5.26 -10.63
CA ILE A 78 3.29 5.90 -9.37
C ILE A 78 4.81 6.14 -9.37
N LEU A 79 5.19 7.40 -9.19
CA LEU A 79 6.56 7.83 -8.92
C LEU A 79 6.76 8.11 -7.43
N GLU A 80 5.71 8.59 -6.76
CA GLU A 80 5.70 8.98 -5.35
C GLU A 80 4.43 8.45 -4.72
N LEU A 81 4.56 7.70 -3.62
CA LEU A 81 3.44 7.22 -2.81
C LEU A 81 3.51 7.87 -1.43
N ASP A 82 2.43 8.53 -1.02
CA ASP A 82 2.27 9.08 0.33
C ASP A 82 1.03 8.45 0.98
N ILE A 83 1.26 7.62 2.00
CA ILE A 83 0.23 7.01 2.85
C ILE A 83 0.38 7.45 4.32
N SER A 84 1.12 8.53 4.56
CA SER A 84 1.50 9.01 5.89
C SER A 84 0.31 9.50 6.74
N HIS A 85 0.53 9.64 8.05
CA HIS A 85 -0.44 10.22 8.98
C HIS A 85 -1.83 9.56 8.94
N ASN A 86 -1.84 8.23 8.86
CA ASN A 86 -3.04 7.41 8.92
C ASN A 86 -2.98 6.47 10.14
N ASN A 87 -3.97 5.59 10.30
CA ASN A 87 -3.99 4.58 11.35
C ASN A 87 -3.79 3.17 10.75
N VAL A 88 -2.99 3.03 9.69
CA VAL A 88 -2.78 1.75 9.02
C VAL A 88 -2.02 0.81 9.95
N GLU A 89 -2.73 -0.19 10.46
CA GLU A 89 -2.20 -1.35 11.17
C GLU A 89 -1.85 -2.40 10.12
N MET A 90 -0.56 -2.61 9.84
CA MET A 90 -0.10 -3.61 8.89
C MET A 90 1.32 -4.07 9.26
N ASP A 91 1.68 -5.28 8.86
CA ASP A 91 3.08 -5.72 8.87
C ASP A 91 3.84 -5.10 7.67
N LEU A 92 5.04 -4.58 7.90
CA LEU A 92 5.84 -3.84 6.92
C LEU A 92 6.20 -4.68 5.69
N LEU A 93 6.45 -5.98 5.88
CA LEU A 93 6.74 -6.91 4.81
C LEU A 93 5.48 -7.19 3.96
N SER A 94 4.30 -7.23 4.61
CA SER A 94 3.00 -7.26 3.90
C SER A 94 2.72 -5.96 3.12
N LEU A 95 3.07 -4.80 3.68
CA LEU A 95 2.95 -3.50 2.99
C LEU A 95 3.85 -3.46 1.75
N PHE A 96 5.08 -3.95 1.85
CA PHE A 96 6.03 -3.99 0.73
C PHE A 96 5.55 -4.86 -0.44
N ALA A 97 4.77 -5.91 -0.17
CA ALA A 97 4.15 -6.72 -1.23
C ALA A 97 3.16 -5.91 -2.09
N LEU A 98 2.47 -4.90 -1.54
CA LEU A 98 1.57 -4.01 -2.30
C LEU A 98 2.32 -3.11 -3.29
N PHE A 99 3.64 -2.96 -3.14
CA PHE A 99 4.48 -2.14 -4.02
C PHE A 99 5.02 -2.93 -5.23
N PHE A 100 4.71 -4.23 -5.33
CA PHE A 100 5.15 -5.12 -6.42
C PHE A 100 4.86 -4.60 -7.85
N PRO A 101 3.66 -4.09 -8.17
CA PRO A 101 3.38 -3.49 -9.48
C PRO A 101 3.95 -2.07 -9.70
N MET A 102 4.64 -1.48 -8.71
CA MET A 102 5.11 -0.09 -8.76
C MET A 102 6.57 0.03 -9.23
N GLU A 103 6.89 -0.51 -10.41
CA GLU A 103 8.28 -0.69 -10.90
C GLU A 103 9.12 0.60 -11.04
N ILE A 104 8.48 1.76 -11.07
CA ILE A 104 9.11 3.08 -11.29
C ILE A 104 9.05 4.02 -10.08
N THR A 105 8.53 3.57 -8.92
CA THR A 105 8.43 4.42 -7.72
C THR A 105 9.80 4.80 -7.19
N LEU A 106 9.99 6.10 -6.97
CA LEU A 106 11.21 6.75 -6.49
C LEU A 106 11.17 7.06 -4.99
N SER A 107 9.99 7.36 -4.45
CA SER A 107 9.77 7.75 -3.06
C SER A 107 8.51 7.11 -2.48
N ILE A 108 8.59 6.63 -1.24
CA ILE A 108 7.46 6.13 -0.46
C ILE A 108 7.51 6.77 0.94
N ASP A 109 6.43 7.46 1.31
CA ASP A 109 6.19 7.91 2.68
C ASP A 109 5.05 7.09 3.30
N ALA A 110 5.39 6.34 4.35
CA ALA A 110 4.46 5.58 5.18
C ALA A 110 4.63 5.92 6.67
N SER A 111 5.13 7.12 6.96
CA SER A 111 5.34 7.62 8.32
C SER A 111 4.04 7.80 9.10
N CYS A 112 4.16 7.91 10.43
CA CYS A 112 3.04 8.19 11.33
C CYS A 112 1.85 7.24 11.12
N ASN A 113 2.12 5.94 11.11
CA ASN A 113 1.15 4.86 11.01
C ASN A 113 1.33 3.87 12.18
N LYS A 114 0.77 2.67 12.08
CA LYS A 114 0.94 1.59 13.06
C LYS A 114 1.61 0.37 12.43
N LEU A 115 2.62 0.61 11.61
CA LEU A 115 3.37 -0.45 10.94
C LEU A 115 4.24 -1.21 11.94
N THR A 116 4.21 -2.54 11.85
CA THR A 116 4.98 -3.47 12.68
C THR A 116 5.82 -4.39 11.81
N ILE A 117 6.73 -5.16 12.40
CA ILE A 117 7.51 -6.18 11.68
C ILE A 117 7.49 -7.47 12.49
N ASN A 118 6.74 -8.46 12.00
CA ASN A 118 6.50 -9.72 12.69
C ASN A 118 6.75 -10.94 11.77
N ILE A 119 6.80 -10.75 10.46
CA ILE A 119 7.05 -11.83 9.49
C ILE A 119 8.54 -12.24 9.52
N LEU A 120 8.77 -13.54 9.73
CA LEU A 120 10.08 -14.17 9.86
C LEU A 120 10.70 -14.61 8.52
N ASP A 121 9.91 -14.66 7.44
CA ASP A 121 10.35 -15.12 6.13
C ASP A 121 10.30 -13.98 5.11
N ALA A 122 11.48 -13.39 4.87
CA ALA A 122 11.65 -12.24 3.99
C ALA A 122 12.32 -12.57 2.65
N GLU A 123 12.70 -13.82 2.39
CA GLU A 123 13.47 -14.18 1.18
C GLU A 123 12.77 -13.78 -0.12
N PHE A 124 11.43 -13.78 -0.14
CA PHE A 124 10.65 -13.35 -1.30
C PHE A 124 10.62 -11.82 -1.49
N LEU A 125 10.73 -11.04 -0.40
CA LEU A 125 10.68 -9.57 -0.41
C LEU A 125 12.05 -8.92 -0.62
N CYS A 126 13.14 -9.67 -0.40
CA CYS A 126 14.48 -9.26 -0.83
C CYS A 126 14.62 -9.10 -2.36
N LYS A 127 13.60 -9.46 -3.13
CA LYS A 127 13.43 -9.12 -4.55
C LYS A 127 12.56 -7.87 -4.70
N PHE A 128 12.92 -6.78 -4.01
CA PHE A 128 12.13 -5.55 -4.01
C PHE A 128 11.88 -5.07 -5.47
N PRO A 129 10.62 -4.77 -5.85
CA PRO A 129 10.18 -4.61 -7.23
C PRO A 129 10.79 -3.38 -7.92
N SER A 130 10.65 -2.21 -7.29
CA SER A 130 11.26 -0.99 -7.79
C SER A 130 12.76 -1.02 -7.57
N ARG A 131 13.50 -1.21 -8.66
CA ARG A 131 14.94 -0.95 -8.73
C ARG A 131 15.27 0.54 -8.78
N GLN A 132 14.26 1.40 -8.60
CA GLN A 132 14.36 2.86 -8.68
C GLN A 132 14.00 3.54 -7.36
N LEU A 133 13.59 2.80 -6.32
CA LEU A 133 13.26 3.39 -5.02
C LEU A 133 14.53 4.01 -4.41
N LEU A 134 14.50 5.32 -4.17
CA LEU A 134 15.60 6.11 -3.63
C LEU A 134 15.34 6.50 -2.17
N PHE A 135 14.08 6.79 -1.84
CA PHE A 135 13.66 7.34 -0.55
C PHE A 135 12.57 6.48 0.07
N LEU A 136 12.74 6.11 1.35
CA LEU A 136 11.73 5.43 2.14
C LEU A 136 11.58 6.12 3.50
N ASN A 137 10.42 6.71 3.78
CA ASN A 137 10.09 7.20 5.10
C ASN A 137 9.14 6.23 5.81
N ILE A 138 9.59 5.64 6.92
CA ILE A 138 8.77 4.79 7.81
C ILE A 138 8.85 5.29 9.26
N ASN A 139 9.18 6.57 9.44
CA ASN A 139 9.34 7.20 10.75
C ASN A 139 8.03 7.15 11.57
N ASN A 140 8.15 7.28 12.90
CA ASN A 140 7.02 7.31 13.83
C ASN A 140 6.04 6.13 13.64
N ASN A 141 6.59 4.92 13.52
CA ASN A 141 5.88 3.65 13.51
C ASN A 141 6.39 2.76 14.66
N PRO A 142 5.58 1.83 15.22
CA PRO A 142 5.96 0.93 16.32
C PRO A 142 6.90 -0.22 15.88
N ILE A 143 7.91 0.09 15.07
CA ILE A 143 8.94 -0.83 14.58
C ILE A 143 10.05 -0.94 15.63
N ASN A 144 10.51 -2.17 15.91
CA ASN A 144 11.45 -2.49 17.00
C ASN A 144 12.71 -3.26 16.54
N SER A 145 12.70 -3.82 15.33
CA SER A 145 13.81 -4.51 14.67
C SER A 145 13.75 -4.21 13.16
N LEU A 146 14.84 -4.50 12.45
CA LEU A 146 14.91 -4.51 10.98
C LEU A 146 15.56 -5.80 10.45
N ASP A 147 15.73 -6.83 11.28
CA ASP A 147 16.56 -8.01 10.97
C ASP A 147 16.10 -8.79 9.72
N THR A 148 14.82 -8.69 9.39
CA THR A 148 14.20 -9.28 8.20
C THR A 148 13.93 -8.27 7.08
N LEU A 149 14.30 -6.99 7.24
CA LEU A 149 14.06 -5.97 6.22
C LEU A 149 15.11 -6.02 5.12
N CYS A 150 14.66 -6.28 3.90
CA CYS A 150 15.45 -6.09 2.69
C CYS A 150 14.98 -4.87 1.92
N LEU A 151 15.93 -4.11 1.38
CA LEU A 151 15.70 -2.91 0.59
C LEU A 151 16.47 -3.00 -0.74
N PRO A 152 16.00 -2.35 -1.82
CA PRO A 152 16.71 -2.37 -3.09
C PRO A 152 18.00 -1.56 -3.00
N SER A 153 19.05 -2.00 -3.70
CA SER A 153 20.36 -1.33 -3.74
C SER A 153 20.33 0.09 -4.36
N SER A 154 19.18 0.51 -4.91
CA SER A 154 18.93 1.87 -5.36
C SER A 154 18.75 2.87 -4.23
N ILE A 155 18.34 2.43 -3.03
CA ILE A 155 18.07 3.31 -1.87
C ILE A 155 19.24 4.25 -1.60
N LYS A 156 18.90 5.49 -1.22
CA LYS A 156 19.81 6.57 -0.85
C LYS A 156 19.55 7.03 0.57
N GLU A 157 18.30 7.03 1.00
CA GLU A 157 17.89 7.52 2.31
C GLU A 157 16.71 6.70 2.85
N ILE A 158 16.74 6.45 4.15
CA ILE A 158 15.68 5.79 4.91
C ILE A 158 15.45 6.62 6.17
N ASP A 159 14.26 7.18 6.36
CA ASP A 159 13.92 7.81 7.63
C ASP A 159 13.31 6.79 8.59
N LEU A 160 14.04 6.55 9.67
CA LEU A 160 13.72 5.65 10.78
C LEU A 160 13.45 6.42 12.09
N SER A 161 13.33 7.74 12.03
CA SER A 161 13.15 8.60 13.22
C SER A 161 11.93 8.20 14.03
N PHE A 162 11.99 8.36 15.36
CA PHE A 162 10.88 8.05 16.27
C PHE A 162 10.35 6.59 16.20
N THR A 163 11.14 5.66 15.65
CA THR A 163 10.95 4.21 15.83
C THR A 163 11.67 3.74 17.10
N ASN A 164 11.47 2.48 17.50
CA ASN A 164 12.13 1.86 18.66
C ASN A 164 13.21 0.84 18.23
N ILE A 165 13.86 1.09 17.08
CA ILE A 165 14.88 0.22 16.51
C ILE A 165 16.17 0.37 17.32
N SER A 166 16.67 -0.75 17.86
CA SER A 166 17.89 -0.78 18.69
C SER A 166 19.16 -1.19 17.94
N GLN A 167 19.03 -1.76 16.75
CA GLN A 167 20.14 -2.23 15.90
C GLN A 167 19.84 -1.96 14.43
N ILE A 168 20.84 -1.52 13.67
CA ILE A 168 20.75 -1.39 12.21
C ILE A 168 21.37 -2.64 11.58
N PRO A 169 20.69 -3.31 10.62
CA PRO A 169 21.21 -4.49 9.95
C PRO A 169 22.51 -4.21 9.19
N LEU A 170 23.44 -5.17 9.20
CA LEU A 170 24.75 -5.03 8.54
C LEU A 170 24.64 -4.86 7.01
N ASN A 171 23.55 -5.32 6.39
CA ASN A 171 23.29 -5.14 4.96
C ASN A 171 22.82 -3.73 4.58
N PHE A 172 22.71 -2.80 5.54
CA PHE A 172 22.40 -1.38 5.31
C PHE A 172 23.65 -0.48 5.40
N ALA A 173 24.83 -1.05 5.65
CA ALA A 173 26.11 -0.34 5.86
C ALA A 173 27.11 -0.53 4.70
#